data_AF-A0A6J4IVN8-F1
#
_entry.id   AF-A0A6J4IVN8-F1
#
_cell.length_a   1.000
_cell.length_b   1.000
_cell.length_c   1.000
_cell.angle_alpha   90.00
_cell.angle_beta   90.00
_cell.angle_gamma   90.00
#
_symmetry.space_group_name_H-M   'P 1'
#
loop_
_entity.id
_entity.type
_entity.pdbx_description
1 polymer ?
#
loop_
_entity_poly.entity_id
_entity_poly.type
_entity_poly.pdbx_seq_one_letter_code
_entity_poly.pdbx_strand_id
1 'polypeptide(L)'
;MNGPRTGEADQQKIPGAPLRVSFAKISEPLEVPDLLALQTASFDWLIGSPEWRATLSPEEQAAAVGGLAEILEEISPIEDFSGSMSLSFSNPRFEDVKASLEECKDKDM
;
A
#
# COMPACT_ATOMS: atom_id res chain seq x y z
N MET A 1 6.66 45.78 -26.53
CA MET A 1 5.32 45.41 -26.04
C MET A 1 5.44 44.06 -25.33
N ASN A 2 5.55 44.04 -24.00
CA ASN A 2 5.48 42.81 -23.21
C ASN A 2 4.08 42.74 -22.61
N GLY A 3 3.23 41.86 -23.14
CA GLY A 3 1.89 41.62 -22.62
C GLY A 3 1.91 40.97 -21.23
N PRO A 4 0.79 41.00 -20.49
CA PRO A 4 0.72 40.45 -19.15
C PRO A 4 0.92 38.92 -19.19
N ARG A 5 1.92 38.43 -18.44
CA ARG A 5 2.13 37.00 -18.20
C ARG A 5 1.14 36.54 -17.13
N THR A 6 -0.12 36.35 -17.48
CA THR A 6 -1.11 35.69 -16.61
C THR A 6 -1.39 34.31 -17.16
N GLY A 7 -0.46 33.40 -16.91
CA GLY A 7 -0.74 31.97 -16.84
C GLY A 7 -0.37 31.57 -15.42
N GLU A 8 -1.38 31.29 -14.59
CA GLU A 8 -1.18 30.75 -13.26
C GLU A 8 -0.30 29.50 -13.42
N ALA A 9 0.91 29.56 -12.87
CA ALA A 9 1.81 28.42 -12.92
C ALA A 9 1.10 27.29 -12.18
N ASP A 10 0.81 26.20 -12.89
CA ASP A 10 0.34 24.95 -12.29
C ASP A 10 1.52 24.30 -11.56
N GLN A 11 1.93 24.98 -10.49
CA GLN A 11 3.14 24.73 -9.75
C GLN A 11 2.96 25.20 -8.33
N GLN A 12 2.78 24.25 -7.42
CA GLN A 12 3.73 24.02 -6.33
C GLN A 12 3.20 22.93 -5.41
N LYS A 13 3.43 21.67 -5.79
CA LYS A 13 3.34 20.54 -4.84
C LYS A 13 4.52 19.60 -4.86
N ILE A 14 5.39 19.69 -5.87
CA ILE A 14 6.59 18.85 -5.99
C ILE A 14 7.83 19.73 -5.80
N PRO A 15 8.57 19.59 -4.67
CA PRO A 15 9.80 20.32 -4.44
C PRO A 15 10.82 20.10 -5.57
N GLY A 16 11.37 21.18 -6.12
CA GLY A 16 12.41 21.12 -7.16
C GLY A 16 11.89 20.93 -8.61
N ALA A 17 10.58 20.89 -8.84
CA ALA A 17 10.04 20.84 -10.19
C ALA A 17 10.37 22.11 -11.00
N PRO A 18 10.82 22.01 -12.27
CA PRO A 18 11.16 23.16 -13.10
C PRO A 18 9.91 23.93 -13.55
N LEU A 19 9.98 25.25 -13.67
CA LEU A 19 8.84 26.12 -14.06
C LEU A 19 8.23 25.73 -15.41
N ARG A 20 6.98 25.25 -15.39
CA ARG A 20 6.14 24.95 -16.56
C ARG A 20 4.86 25.75 -16.46
N VAL A 21 4.64 26.61 -17.44
CA VAL A 21 3.42 27.43 -17.53
C VAL A 21 2.28 26.55 -18.04
N SER A 22 1.13 26.62 -17.37
CA SER A 22 -0.10 25.94 -17.77
C SER A 22 -1.06 26.91 -18.45
N PHE A 23 -1.83 26.40 -19.42
CA PHE A 23 -2.93 27.11 -20.07
C PHE A 23 -4.30 26.52 -19.65
N ALA A 24 -4.33 25.69 -18.61
CA ALA A 24 -5.55 25.13 -18.07
C ALA A 24 -6.49 26.27 -17.64
N LYS A 25 -7.74 26.22 -18.13
CA LYS A 25 -8.78 27.23 -17.82
C LYS A 25 -9.67 26.82 -16.65
N ILE A 26 -9.56 25.57 -16.21
CA ILE A 26 -10.30 24.99 -15.10
C ILE A 26 -9.31 24.60 -14.00
N SER A 27 -9.72 24.75 -12.76
CA SER A 27 -8.93 24.31 -11.59
C SER A 27 -9.18 22.83 -11.34
N GLU A 28 -8.11 22.08 -11.05
CA GLU A 28 -8.19 20.67 -10.66
C GLU A 28 -8.59 20.57 -9.18
N PRO A 29 -9.79 20.04 -8.85
CA PRO A 29 -10.28 19.97 -7.48
C PRO A 29 -9.65 18.82 -6.68
N LEU A 30 -9.17 17.79 -7.37
CA LEU A 30 -8.53 16.61 -6.79
C LEU A 30 -7.21 16.39 -7.51
N GLU A 31 -6.21 15.99 -6.75
CA GLU A 31 -4.90 15.69 -7.28
C GLU A 31 -4.83 14.33 -7.93
N VAL A 32 -3.76 14.12 -8.70
CA VAL A 32 -3.35 12.79 -9.11
C VAL A 32 -3.02 11.97 -7.86
N PRO A 33 -3.67 10.82 -7.64
CA PRO A 33 -3.35 9.95 -6.52
C PRO A 33 -1.99 9.28 -6.70
N ASP A 34 -1.49 8.64 -5.66
CA ASP A 34 -0.30 7.79 -5.77
C ASP A 34 -0.55 6.66 -6.81
N LEU A 35 0.24 6.68 -7.88
CA LEU A 35 0.11 5.74 -8.99
C LEU A 35 0.53 4.32 -8.62
N LEU A 36 1.27 4.14 -7.52
CA LEU A 36 1.64 2.84 -6.99
C LEU A 36 0.68 2.35 -5.89
N ALA A 37 -0.29 3.18 -5.49
CA ALA A 37 -1.21 2.86 -4.39
C ALA A 37 -1.90 1.51 -4.55
N LEU A 38 -2.30 1.16 -5.78
CA LEU A 38 -2.93 -0.15 -6.03
C LEU A 38 -2.01 -1.32 -5.65
N GLN A 39 -0.71 -1.20 -5.94
CA GLN A 39 0.26 -2.25 -5.66
C GLN A 39 0.65 -2.26 -4.19
N THR A 40 0.98 -1.08 -3.63
CA THR A 40 1.42 -0.94 -2.24
C THR A 40 0.29 -1.25 -1.27
N ALA A 41 -0.88 -0.65 -1.43
CA ALA A 41 -2.01 -0.86 -0.53
C ALA A 41 -2.53 -2.30 -0.56
N SER A 42 -2.55 -2.95 -1.73
CA SER A 42 -2.94 -4.35 -1.86
C SER A 42 -1.99 -5.27 -1.08
N PHE A 43 -0.68 -5.06 -1.23
CA PHE A 43 0.31 -5.87 -0.51
C PHE A 43 0.32 -5.56 0.99
N ASP A 44 0.16 -4.30 1.38
CA ASP A 44 0.07 -3.89 2.77
C ASP A 44 -1.13 -4.52 3.49
N TRP A 45 -2.29 -4.61 2.83
CA TRP A 45 -3.44 -5.38 3.33
C TRP A 45 -3.10 -6.87 3.47
N LEU A 46 -2.49 -7.47 2.45
CA LEU A 46 -2.17 -8.90 2.44
C LEU A 46 -1.29 -9.28 3.64
N ILE A 47 -0.23 -8.51 3.90
CA ILE A 47 0.69 -8.75 5.01
C ILE A 47 0.15 -8.23 6.35
N GLY A 48 -0.93 -7.45 6.34
CA GLY A 48 -1.47 -6.77 7.51
C GLY A 48 -0.48 -5.77 8.10
N SER A 49 0.08 -4.88 7.28
CA SER A 49 1.09 -3.93 7.73
C SER A 49 0.53 -2.90 8.73
N PRO A 50 1.36 -2.35 9.65
CA PRO A 50 0.94 -1.28 10.54
C PRO A 50 0.46 -0.04 9.78
N GLU A 51 1.09 0.26 8.65
CA GLU A 51 0.74 1.39 7.79
C GLU A 51 -0.68 1.24 7.23
N TRP A 52 -1.04 0.07 6.69
CA TRP A 52 -2.40 -0.18 6.23
C TRP A 52 -3.42 -0.05 7.38
N ARG A 53 -3.13 -0.65 8.55
CA ARG A 53 -4.03 -0.51 9.71
C ARG A 53 -4.22 0.94 10.15
N ALA A 54 -3.18 1.77 10.05
CA ALA A 54 -3.27 3.19 10.40
C ALA A 54 -4.16 4.00 9.43
N THR A 55 -4.41 3.50 8.21
CA THR A 55 -5.34 4.16 7.28
C THR A 55 -6.82 3.94 7.62
N LEU A 56 -7.11 2.92 8.43
CA LEU A 56 -8.46 2.55 8.82
C LEU A 56 -8.98 3.42 9.97
N SER A 57 -10.28 3.60 10.04
CA SER A 57 -10.94 4.22 11.20
C SER A 57 -10.77 3.34 12.46
N PRO A 58 -10.92 3.90 13.68
CA PRO A 58 -10.80 3.12 14.91
C PRO A 58 -11.77 1.93 15.00
N GLU A 59 -12.96 2.05 14.40
CA GLU A 59 -13.96 0.99 14.34
C GLU A 59 -13.55 -0.13 13.36
N GLU A 60 -13.00 0.23 12.20
CA GLU A 60 -12.48 -0.73 11.22
C GLU A 60 -11.22 -1.43 11.71
N GLN A 61 -10.32 -0.73 12.42
CA GLN A 61 -9.10 -1.32 12.98
C GLN A 61 -9.38 -2.50 13.91
N ALA A 62 -10.47 -2.44 14.69
CA ALA A 62 -10.85 -3.51 15.61
C ALA A 62 -11.28 -4.80 14.87
N ALA A 63 -11.79 -4.67 13.64
CA ALA A 63 -12.21 -5.78 12.80
C ALA A 63 -11.21 -6.09 11.67
N ALA A 64 -10.08 -5.38 11.60
CA ALA A 64 -9.15 -5.47 10.49
C ALA A 64 -8.32 -6.75 10.51
N VAL A 65 -8.64 -7.66 9.58
CA VAL A 65 -7.89 -8.88 9.33
C VAL A 65 -7.06 -8.71 8.04
N GLY A 66 -5.76 -8.97 8.14
CA GLY A 66 -4.88 -8.95 6.97
C GLY A 66 -5.10 -10.21 6.12
N GLY A 67 -4.86 -10.14 4.81
CA GLY A 67 -5.21 -11.23 3.90
C GLY A 67 -4.57 -12.58 4.24
N LEU A 68 -3.33 -12.62 4.74
CA LEU A 68 -2.72 -13.86 5.22
C LEU A 68 -3.38 -14.39 6.50
N ALA A 69 -3.78 -13.51 7.42
CA ALA A 69 -4.47 -13.91 8.63
C ALA A 69 -5.86 -14.48 8.32
N GLU A 70 -6.57 -13.88 7.35
CA GLU A 70 -7.87 -14.34 6.86
C GLU A 70 -7.77 -15.78 6.33
N ILE A 71 -6.80 -16.05 5.46
CA ILE A 71 -6.61 -17.39 4.89
C ILE A 71 -6.24 -18.42 5.98
N LEU A 72 -5.39 -18.04 6.94
CA LEU A 72 -5.00 -18.94 8.04
C LEU A 72 -6.16 -19.24 9.00
N GLU A 73 -7.08 -18.29 9.18
CA GLU A 73 -8.30 -18.50 9.94
C GLU A 73 -9.28 -19.40 9.17
N GLU A 74 -9.43 -19.21 7.85
CA GLU A 74 -10.30 -20.05 7.01
C GLU A 74 -9.87 -21.52 6.97
N ILE A 75 -8.56 -21.78 6.85
CA ILE A 75 -8.04 -23.16 6.82
C ILE A 75 -8.07 -23.83 8.21
N SER A 76 -8.32 -23.08 9.28
CA SER A 76 -8.29 -23.59 10.65
C SER A 76 -9.70 -23.82 11.22
N PRO A 77 -9.93 -24.88 12.02
CA PRO A 77 -8.99 -25.96 12.33
C PRO A 77 -8.92 -27.01 11.20
N ILE A 78 -7.75 -27.63 11.05
CA ILE A 78 -7.57 -28.85 10.28
C ILE A 78 -7.78 -30.04 11.24
N GLU A 79 -8.80 -30.85 10.97
CA GLU A 79 -9.17 -32.00 11.80
C GLU A 79 -9.01 -33.32 11.03
N ASP A 80 -8.65 -34.39 11.74
CA ASP A 80 -8.61 -35.73 11.16
C ASP A 80 -10.01 -36.37 11.14
N PHE A 81 -10.21 -37.42 10.33
CA PHE A 81 -11.53 -38.08 10.19
C PHE A 81 -12.06 -38.67 11.50
N SER A 82 -11.18 -39.05 12.44
CA SER A 82 -11.59 -39.58 13.74
C SER A 82 -11.94 -38.49 14.76
N GLY A 83 -11.66 -37.21 14.46
CA GLY A 83 -11.85 -36.08 15.37
C GLY A 83 -10.97 -36.14 16.62
N SER A 84 -9.86 -36.88 16.58
CA SER A 84 -8.93 -37.03 17.71
C SER A 84 -7.74 -36.09 17.64
N MET A 85 -7.48 -35.48 16.48
CA MET A 85 -6.40 -34.54 16.25
C MET A 85 -6.91 -33.27 15.56
N SER A 86 -6.41 -32.12 16.02
CA SER A 86 -6.73 -30.80 15.46
C SER A 86 -5.46 -29.94 15.41
N LEU A 87 -5.28 -29.22 14.31
CA LEU A 87 -4.21 -28.23 14.11
C LEU A 87 -4.84 -26.88 13.74
N SER A 88 -4.37 -25.80 14.36
CA SER A 88 -4.81 -24.45 14.07
C SER A 88 -3.62 -23.54 13.82
N PHE A 89 -3.77 -22.64 12.86
CA PHE A 89 -2.80 -21.59 12.55
C PHE A 89 -3.30 -20.25 13.08
N SER A 90 -2.37 -19.43 13.60
CA SER A 90 -2.67 -18.08 14.05
C SER A 90 -1.40 -17.23 14.07
N ASN A 91 -1.58 -15.91 14.16
CA ASN A 91 -0.51 -14.92 14.35
C ASN A 91 0.64 -15.02 13.31
N PRO A 92 0.36 -14.77 12.01
CA PRO A 92 1.40 -14.70 10.99
C PRO A 92 2.40 -13.58 11.30
N ARG A 93 3.69 -13.87 11.12
CA ARG A 93 4.79 -12.91 11.31
C ARG A 93 5.80 -13.03 10.19
N PHE A 94 6.49 -11.93 9.92
CA PHE A 94 7.60 -11.88 8.97
C PHE A 94 8.93 -11.85 9.71
N GLU A 95 9.92 -12.48 9.12
CA GLU A 95 11.32 -12.31 9.50
C GLU A 95 11.95 -11.21 8.63
N ASP A 96 13.16 -10.80 9.00
CA ASP A 96 13.92 -9.85 8.20
C ASP A 96 14.18 -10.39 6.78
N VAL A 97 14.28 -9.47 5.82
CA VAL A 97 14.62 -9.83 4.45
C VAL A 97 16.01 -10.46 4.38
N LYS A 98 16.13 -11.58 3.64
CA LYS A 98 17.35 -12.39 3.61
C LYS A 98 18.55 -11.71 2.94
N ALA A 99 18.28 -10.82 2.00
CA ALA A 99 19.28 -10.12 1.20
C ALA A 99 18.72 -8.77 0.73
N SER A 100 19.62 -7.89 0.28
CA SER A 100 19.24 -6.59 -0.29
C SER A 100 18.67 -6.73 -1.70
N LEU A 101 17.93 -5.71 -2.16
CA LEU A 101 17.39 -5.66 -3.52
C LEU A 101 18.50 -5.78 -4.59
N GLU A 102 19.64 -5.13 -4.38
CA GLU A 102 20.76 -5.14 -5.33
C GLU A 102 21.38 -6.55 -5.43
N GLU A 103 21.55 -7.21 -4.29
CA GLU A 103 22.08 -8.57 -4.24
C GLU A 103 21.14 -9.58 -4.91
N CYS A 104 19.83 -9.51 -4.65
CA CYS A 104 18.87 -10.40 -5.30
C CYS A 104 18.87 -10.23 -6.83
N LYS A 105 19.04 -8.99 -7.31
CA LYS A 105 19.15 -8.69 -8.75
C LYS A 105 20.45 -9.22 -9.37
N ASP A 106 21.58 -9.12 -8.66
CA ASP A 106 22.89 -9.54 -9.17
C ASP A 106 23.03 -11.08 -9.21
N LYS A 107 22.40 -11.77 -8.24
CA LYS A 107 22.55 -13.22 -8.05
C LYS A 107 21.37 -14.05 -8.56
N ASP A 108 20.41 -13.44 -9.27
CA ASP A 108 19.18 -14.09 -9.77
C ASP A 108 18.44 -14.90 -8.67
N MET A 109 18.32 -14.31 -7.47
CA MET A 109 17.68 -14.92 -6.29
C MET A 109 16.19 -14.61 -6.16
#